data_AF-A0A2H0AR61-F1
#
_entry.id   AF-A0A2H0AR61-F1
#
_cell.length_a   1.000
_cell.length_b   1.000
_cell.length_c   1.000
_cell.angle_alpha   90.00
_cell.angle_beta   90.00
_cell.angle_gamma   90.00
#
_symmetry.space_group_name_H-M   'P 1'
#
loop_
_entity.id
_entity.type
_entity.pdbx_description
1 polymer ?
#
loop_
_entity_poly.entity_id
_entity_poly.type
_entity_poly.pdbx_seq_one_letter_code
_entity_poly.pdbx_strand_id
1 'polypeptide(L)' 'MYGLVSQMRRAAVSIPSNISEGYRRGSQKEYVQFLKISLGSNSELETQLSLSKELSFIDEDKFKKVYELNDK' A
#
# COMPACT_ATOMS: atom_id res chain seq x y z
N MET A 1 -20.31 -2.84 -6.97
CA MET A 1 -18.99 -3.45 -7.26
C MET A 1 -17.91 -2.39 -7.04
N TYR A 2 -17.53 -2.10 -5.79
CA TYR A 2 -16.59 -1.01 -5.41
C TYR A 2 -15.61 -1.38 -4.27
N GLY A 3 -15.64 -2.62 -3.78
CA GLY A 3 -14.90 -3.04 -2.59
C GLY A 3 -13.38 -2.94 -2.76
N LEU A 4 -12.87 -3.51 -3.86
CA LEU A 4 -11.43 -3.54 -4.15
C LEU A 4 -10.84 -2.13 -4.30
N VAL A 5 -11.49 -1.25 -5.07
CA VAL A 5 -11.05 0.15 -5.24
C VAL A 5 -11.00 0.89 -3.90
N SER A 6 -11.99 0.68 -3.02
CA SER A 6 -12.02 1.30 -1.69
C SER A 6 -10.90 0.76 -0.78
N GLN A 7 -10.67 -0.56 -0.79
CA GLN A 7 -9.60 -1.19 -0.04
C GLN A 7 -8.22 -0.70 -0.49
N MET A 8 -7.96 -0.66 -1.79
CA MET A 8 -6.69 -0.18 -2.35
C MET A 8 -6.42 1.28 -1.99
N ARG A 9 -7.43 2.15 -2.08
CA ARG A 9 -7.28 3.57 -1.68
C ARG A 9 -6.93 3.71 -0.21
N ARG A 10 -7.55 2.91 0.67
CA ARG A 10 -7.23 2.93 2.10
C ARG A 10 -5.82 2.43 2.38
N ALA A 11 -5.41 1.32 1.76
CA ALA A 11 -4.06 0.77 1.89
C ALA A 11 -3.01 1.81 1.43
N ALA A 12 -3.19 2.39 0.24
CA ALA A 12 -2.28 3.39 -0.32
C ALA A 12 -2.16 4.66 0.56
N VAL A 13 -3.26 5.16 1.13
CA VAL A 13 -3.24 6.32 2.04
C VAL A 13 -2.65 5.96 3.40
N SER A 14 -2.84 4.72 3.87
CA SER A 14 -2.35 4.23 5.16
C SER A 14 -0.82 4.19 5.23
N ILE A 15 -0.14 3.87 4.12
CA ILE A 15 1.33 3.77 4.07
C ILE A 15 2.02 5.09 4.52
N PRO A 16 1.86 6.23 3.83
CA PRO A 16 2.50 7.48 4.25
C PRO A 16 1.94 8.02 5.57
N SER A 17 0.67 7.74 5.88
CA SER A 17 0.05 8.16 7.15
C SER A 17 0.75 7.51 8.35
N ASN A 18 0.97 6.20 8.30
CA ASN A 18 1.64 5.48 9.39
C ASN A 18 3.12 5.85 9.49
N ILE A 19 3.84 6.02 8.37
CA ILE A 19 5.24 6.52 8.40
C ILE A 19 5.30 7.86 9.13
N SER A 20 4.43 8.79 8.75
CA SER A 20 4.39 10.14 9.30
C SER A 20 3.99 10.17 10.78
N GLU A 21 3.02 9.33 11.17
CA GLU A 21 2.57 9.21 12.55
C GLU A 21 3.66 8.60 13.44
N GLY A 22 4.28 7.51 12.99
CA GLY A 22 5.38 6.85 13.70
C GLY A 22 6.56 7.78 13.94
N TYR A 23 6.95 8.57 12.94
CA TYR A 23 8.02 9.55 13.07
C TYR A 23 7.72 10.61 14.14
N ARG A 24 6.46 11.06 14.23
CA ARG A 24 6.04 12.09 15.21
C ARG A 24 5.92 11.59 16.65
N ARG A 25 5.84 10.28 16.88
CA ARG A 25 5.67 9.72 18.25
C ARG A 25 6.93 9.83 19.12
N GLY A 26 8.09 10.14 18.53
CA GLY A 26 9.29 10.56 19.27
C GLY A 26 10.14 9.44 19.86
N SER A 27 9.69 8.17 19.82
CA SER A 27 10.51 7.01 20.20
C SER A 27 10.83 6.12 19.00
N GLN A 28 12.05 5.56 18.97
CA GLN A 28 12.46 4.62 17.92
C GLN A 28 11.57 3.36 17.89
N LYS A 29 11.17 2.87 19.08
CA LYS A 29 10.31 1.69 19.20
C LYS A 29 8.95 1.89 18.53
N GLU A 30 8.31 3.03 18.77
CA GLU A 30 7.04 3.36 18.11
C GLU A 30 7.24 3.59 16.63
N TYR A 31 8.30 4.28 16.22
CA TYR A 31 8.57 4.48 14.81
C TYR A 31 8.70 3.14 14.07
N VAL A 32 9.46 2.18 14.60
CA VAL A 32 9.58 0.82 14.03
C VAL A 32 8.24 0.09 14.00
N GLN A 33 7.39 0.25 15.02
CA GLN A 33 6.05 -0.36 15.02
C GLN A 33 5.18 0.20 13.88
N PHE A 34 5.16 1.51 13.69
CA PHE A 34 4.41 2.17 12.62
C PHE A 34 4.98 1.87 11.23
N LEU A 35 6.30 1.70 11.09
CA LEU A 35 6.90 1.20 9.85
C LEU A 35 6.43 -0.20 9.50
N LYS A 36 6.28 -1.10 10.50
CA LYS A 36 5.71 -2.44 10.26
C LYS A 36 4.24 -2.37 9.81
N ILE A 37 3.45 -1.45 10.35
CA ILE A 37 2.05 -1.24 9.90
C ILE A 37 2.03 -0.71 8.46
N SER A 38 2.93 0.21 8.14
CA SER A 38 3.10 0.74 6.78
C SER A 38 3.45 -0.37 5.79
N LEU A 39 4.39 -1.25 6.16
CA LEU A 39 4.77 -2.41 5.35
C LEU A 39 3.60 -3.38 5.15
N GLY A 40 2.81 -3.64 6.18
CA GLY A 40 1.60 -4.47 6.06
C GLY A 40 0.57 -3.87 5.09
N SER A 41 0.37 -2.55 5.13
CA SER A 41 -0.50 -1.85 4.18
C SER A 41 0.04 -1.93 2.74
N ASN A 42 1.36 -1.87 2.57
CA ASN A 42 2.01 -2.03 1.28
C ASN A 42 1.81 -3.43 0.69
N SER A 43 2.05 -4.49 1.47
CA SER A 43 1.82 -5.87 1.03
C SER A 43 0.36 -6.17 0.68
N GLU A 44 -0.60 -5.55 1.40
CA GLU A 44 -2.02 -5.64 1.04
C GLU A 44 -2.28 -4.99 -0.33
N LEU A 45 -1.71 -3.81 -0.60
CA LEU A 45 -1.87 -3.10 -1.86
C LEU A 45 -1.26 -3.89 -3.04
N GLU A 46 -0.09 -4.50 -2.87
CA GLU A 46 0.56 -5.37 -3.89
C GLU A 46 -0.31 -6.56 -4.27
N THR A 47 -0.91 -7.19 -3.26
CA THR A 47 -1.84 -8.31 -3.45
C THR A 47 -3.07 -7.85 -4.25
N GLN A 48 -3.64 -6.71 -3.89
CA GLN A 48 -4.82 -6.15 -4.56
C GLN A 48 -4.52 -5.68 -5.99
N LEU A 49 -3.30 -5.20 -6.25
CA LEU A 49 -2.84 -4.83 -7.58
C LEU A 49 -2.65 -6.06 -8.47
N SER A 50 -2.09 -7.14 -7.93
CA SER A 50 -1.97 -8.44 -8.61
C SER A 50 -3.34 -9.01 -8.97
N LEU A 51 -4.29 -9.00 -8.01
CA LEU A 51 -5.68 -9.40 -8.26
C LEU A 51 -6.35 -8.53 -9.32
N SER A 52 -6.08 -7.22 -9.34
CA SER A 52 -6.64 -6.32 -10.36
C SER A 52 -6.18 -6.68 -11.77
N LYS A 53 -4.94 -7.16 -11.92
CA LYS A 53 -4.41 -7.68 -13.18
C LYS A 53 -5.05 -9.02 -13.55
N GLU A 54 -5.09 -9.98 -12.62
CA GLU A 54 -5.69 -11.31 -12.86
C GLU A 54 -7.16 -11.22 -13.27
N LEU A 55 -7.91 -10.30 -12.66
CA LEU A 55 -9.32 -10.04 -12.98
C LEU A 55 -9.50 -9.14 -14.21
N SER A 56 -8.42 -8.80 -14.93
CA SER A 56 -8.44 -7.94 -16.12
C SER A 56 -9.06 -6.56 -15.89
N PHE A 57 -8.98 -6.02 -14.66
CA PHE A 57 -9.44 -4.66 -14.36
C PHE A 57 -8.43 -3.59 -14.80
N ILE A 58 -7.17 -3.98 -14.96
CA ILE A 58 -6.09 -3.17 -15.52
C ILE A 58 -5.30 -4.00 -16.53
N ASP A 59 -4.72 -3.32 -17.51
CA ASP A 59 -3.80 -3.92 -18.48
C ASP A 59 -2.38 -4.07 -17.91
N GLU A 60 -1.55 -4.84 -18.62
CA GLU A 60 -0.15 -5.11 -18.25
C GLU A 60 0.66 -3.82 -18.10
N ASP A 61 0.44 -2.83 -18.97
CA ASP A 61 1.19 -1.58 -18.98
C ASP A 61 0.86 -0.74 -17.73
N LYS A 62 -0.42 -0.65 -17.37
CA LYS A 62 -0.86 0.00 -16.12
C LYS A 62 -0.37 -0.75 -14.91
N PHE A 63 -0.44 -2.08 -14.91
CA PHE A 63 0.08 -2.89 -13.81
C PHE A 63 1.57 -2.63 -13.59
N LYS A 64 2.40 -2.75 -14.63
CA LYS A 64 3.85 -2.50 -14.54
C LYS A 64 4.15 -1.09 -14.04
N LYS A 65 3.48 -0.08 -14.60
CA LYS A 65 3.67 1.32 -14.18
C LYS A 65 3.40 1.54 -12.69
N VAL A 66 2.36 0.90 -12.15
CA VAL A 66 2.02 1.05 -10.72
C VAL A 66 2.93 0.17 -9.84
N TYR A 67 3.25 -1.05 -10.29
CA TYR A 67 4.10 -1.98 -9.56
C TYR A 67 5.53 -1.44 -9.40
N GLU A 68 6.10 -0.82 -10.44
CA GLU A 68 7.41 -0.16 -10.40
C GLU A 68 7.47 1.04 -9.45
N LEU A 69 6.34 1.67 -9.13
CA LEU A 69 6.27 2.73 -8.13
C LEU A 69 6.24 2.18 -6.71
N ASN A 70 5.86 0.92 -6.54
CA ASN A 70 5.71 0.27 -5.24
C ASN A 70 6.97 -0.49 -4.80
N ASP A 71 7.78 -0.95 -5.76
CA ASP A 71 9.04 -1.67 -5.56
C ASP A 71 10.28 -0.75 -5.37
N LYS A 72 10.09 0.56 -5.33
CA LYS A 72 11.16 1.56 -5.12
C LYS A 72 11.11 2.15 -3.72
#